data_AF-A0A3D2A856-F1
#
_entry.id   AF-A0A3D2A856-F1
#
_cell.length_a   1.000
_cell.length_b   1.000
_cell.length_c   1.000
_cell.angle_alpha   90.00
_cell.angle_beta   90.00
_cell.angle_gamma   90.00
#
_symmetry.space_group_name_H-M   'P 1'
#
loop_
_entity.id
_entity.type
_entity.pdbx_description
1 polymer ?
#
loop_
_entity_poly.entity_id
_entity_poly.type
_entity_poly.pdbx_seq_one_letter_code
_entity_poly.pdbx_strand_id
1 'polypeptide(L)' 'MNNQMISDFAKLINNSNNIVFFGGAGVSTESGLKDYRSEDGLYNTVKKYNVPPETILSRSFFEAHP' A
#
# COMPACT_ATOMS: atom_id res chain seq x y z
N MET A 1 12.44 -14.62 14.71
CA MET A 1 11.08 -15.06 14.32
C MET A 1 10.83 -16.42 14.95
N ASN A 2 9.64 -16.66 15.51
CA ASN A 2 9.31 -17.97 16.07
C ASN A 2 8.96 -18.93 14.91
N ASN A 3 9.84 -19.90 14.63
CA ASN A 3 9.67 -20.85 13.53
C ASN A 3 8.37 -21.67 13.63
N GLN A 4 7.83 -21.85 14.84
CA GLN A 4 6.57 -22.54 15.05
C GLN A 4 5.38 -21.77 14.45
N MET A 5 5.34 -20.44 14.67
CA MET A 5 4.24 -19.60 14.15
C MET A 5 4.18 -19.59 12.62
N ILE A 6 5.35 -19.52 11.95
CA ILE A 6 5.43 -19.56 10.49
C ILE A 6 4.97 -20.92 9.96
N SER A 7 5.38 -22.01 10.61
CA SER A 7 4.96 -23.37 10.25
C SER A 7 3.45 -23.56 10.36
N ASP A 8 2.84 -23.07 11.44
CA ASP A 8 1.40 -23.19 11.63
C ASP A 8 0.61 -22.33 10.64
N PHE A 9 1.10 -21.13 10.32
CA PHE A 9 0.51 -20.30 9.25
C PHE A 9 0.58 -20.99 7.87
N ALA A 10 1.73 -21.59 7.53
CA ALA A 10 1.87 -22.32 6.27
C ALA A 10 0.89 -23.51 6.17
N LYS A 11 0.62 -24.22 7.28
CA LYS A 11 -0.41 -25.28 7.31
C LYS A 11 -1.81 -24.74 7.05
N LEU A 12 -2.16 -23.58 7.61
CA LEU A 12 -3.46 -22.93 7.36
C LEU A 12 -3.64 -22.59 5.88
N ILE A 13 -2.59 -22.07 5.23
CA ILE A 13 -2.58 -21.81 3.78
C ILE A 13 -2.77 -23.11 2.99
N ASN A 14 -1.96 -24.14 3.27
CA ASN A 14 -1.99 -25.40 2.53
C ASN A 14 -3.31 -26.16 2.64
N ASN A 15 -4.03 -26.00 3.75
CA ASN A 15 -5.31 -26.66 3.98
C ASN A 15 -6.53 -25.83 3.50
N SER A 16 -6.30 -24.64 2.92
CA SER A 16 -7.37 -23.74 2.47
C SER A 16 -7.59 -23.85 0.95
N ASN A 17 -8.83 -24.12 0.55
CA ASN A 17 -9.21 -24.20 -0.88
C ASN A 17 -9.60 -22.86 -1.50
N ASN A 18 -9.94 -21.86 -0.69
CA ASN A 18 -10.37 -20.54 -1.15
C ASN A 18 -9.67 -19.47 -0.31
N ILE A 19 -8.68 -18.81 -0.90
CA ILE A 19 -7.86 -17.78 -0.24
C ILE A 19 -8.16 -16.44 -0.87
N VAL A 20 -8.46 -15.44 -0.04
CA VAL A 20 -8.59 -14.05 -0.45
C VAL A 20 -7.44 -13.26 0.16
N PHE A 21 -6.71 -12.55 -0.70
CA PHE A 21 -5.65 -11.65 -0.28
C PHE A 21 -6.06 -10.20 -0.52
N PHE A 22 -6.02 -9.39 0.53
CA PHE A 22 -6.23 -7.94 0.45
C PHE A 22 -4.87 -7.25 0.46
N GLY A 23 -4.36 -6.95 -0.73
CA GLY A 23 -3.11 -6.21 -0.90
C GLY A 23 -3.32 -4.70 -0.97
N GLY A 24 -2.22 -3.96 -0.81
CA GLY A 24 -2.13 -2.53 -1.10
C GLY A 24 -0.82 -2.22 -1.83
N ALA A 25 -0.50 -0.95 -2.07
CA ALA A 25 0.71 -0.54 -2.81
C ALA A 25 2.03 -1.09 -2.21
N GLY A 26 2.04 -1.36 -0.90
CA GLY A 26 3.20 -1.96 -0.20
C GLY A 26 3.68 -3.30 -0.75
N VAL A 27 2.82 -4.08 -1.44
CA VAL A 27 3.26 -5.34 -2.06
C VAL A 27 4.17 -5.13 -3.27
N SER A 28 4.21 -3.91 -3.79
CA SER A 28 4.98 -3.53 -4.98
C SER A 28 6.21 -2.67 -4.66
N THR A 29 6.47 -2.32 -3.39
CA THR A 29 7.61 -1.45 -3.04
C THR A 29 8.95 -2.05 -3.37
N GLU A 30 9.10 -3.36 -3.15
CA GLU A 30 10.29 -4.12 -3.51
C GLU A 30 10.53 -4.21 -5.03
N SER A 31 9.54 -3.85 -5.86
CA SER A 31 9.69 -3.73 -7.31
C SER A 31 10.13 -2.34 -7.78
N GLY A 32 10.40 -1.42 -6.85
CA GLY A 32 10.81 -0.04 -7.13
C GLY A 32 9.65 0.96 -7.26
N LEU A 33 8.40 0.52 -7.11
CA LEU A 33 7.25 1.40 -7.09
C LEU A 33 7.03 1.96 -5.68
N LYS A 34 7.03 3.29 -5.55
CA LYS A 34 6.71 3.92 -4.26
C LYS A 34 5.27 3.63 -3.85
N ASP A 35 5.07 3.38 -2.57
CA ASP A 35 3.72 3.40 -2.02
C ASP A 35 3.23 4.85 -1.78
N TYR A 36 2.03 4.98 -1.23
CA TYR A 36 1.46 6.28 -0.92
C TYR A 36 1.89 6.83 0.45
N ARG A 37 1.98 6.00 1.49
CA ARG A 37 1.91 6.43 2.90
C ARG A 37 3.19 6.20 3.70
N SER A 38 4.19 5.51 3.16
CA SER A 38 5.49 5.32 3.82
C SER A 38 6.22 6.65 3.99
N GLU A 39 7.28 6.64 4.80
CA GLU A 39 8.15 7.80 5.04
C GLU A 39 8.75 8.36 3.74
N ASP A 40 8.96 7.53 2.72
CA ASP A 40 9.48 7.89 1.40
C ASP A 40 8.41 7.86 0.28
N GLY A 41 7.15 7.63 0.66
CA GLY A 41 6.00 7.45 -0.22
C GLY A 41 5.47 8.75 -0.83
N LEU A 42 4.52 8.62 -1.75
CA LEU A 42 3.97 9.72 -2.55
C LEU A 42 3.31 10.83 -1.72
N TYR A 43 2.85 10.55 -0.50
CA TYR A 43 2.21 11.56 0.35
C TYR A 43 3.20 12.61 0.88
N ASN A 44 4.51 12.39 0.74
CA ASN A 44 5.48 13.45 0.93
C ASN A 44 5.33 14.62 -0.06
N THR A 45 4.52 14.46 -1.11
CA THR A 45 4.15 15.55 -2.02
C THR A 45 3.44 16.71 -1.31
N VAL A 46 2.86 16.53 -0.12
CA VAL A 46 2.39 17.66 0.72
C VAL A 46 3.52 18.66 0.97
N LYS A 47 4.76 18.19 1.19
CA LYS A 47 5.92 19.07 1.38
C LYS A 47 6.20 19.94 0.16
N LYS A 48 5.80 19.48 -1.03
CA LYS A 48 6.03 20.17 -2.31
C LYS A 48 4.86 21.09 -2.69
N TYR A 49 3.62 20.65 -2.48
CA TYR A 49 2.43 21.36 -2.98
C TYR A 49 1.62 22.04 -1.88
N ASN A 50 1.92 21.79 -0.61
CA ASN A 50 1.20 22.31 0.56
C ASN A 50 -0.32 22.04 0.54
N VAL A 51 -0.71 20.94 -0.10
CA VAL A 51 -2.11 20.47 -0.24
C VAL A 51 -2.14 18.99 0.17
N PRO A 52 -3.15 18.52 0.93
CA PRO A 52 -3.28 17.12 1.29
C PRO A 52 -3.30 16.20 0.06
N PRO A 53 -2.68 15.01 0.10
CA PRO A 53 -2.61 14.11 -1.04
C PRO A 53 -4.00 13.60 -1.45
N GLU A 54 -4.90 13.38 -0.50
CA GLU A 54 -6.31 13.04 -0.77
C GLU A 54 -7.00 14.10 -1.61
N THR A 55 -6.70 15.37 -1.35
CA THR A 55 -7.23 16.50 -2.12
C THR A 55 -6.64 16.49 -3.52
N ILE A 56 -5.32 16.33 -3.67
CA ILE A 56 -4.64 16.27 -4.97
C ILE A 56 -5.20 15.12 -5.83
N LEU A 57 -5.47 13.97 -5.21
CA LEU A 57 -6.02 12.78 -5.86
C LEU A 57 -7.54 12.84 -6.07
N SER A 58 -8.21 13.88 -5.55
CA SER A 58 -9.66 14.03 -5.71
C SER A 58 -10.01 14.46 -7.14
N ARG A 59 -11.13 13.93 -7.64
CA ARG A 59 -11.64 14.29 -8.97
C ARG A 59 -11.83 15.79 -9.14
N SER A 60 -12.45 16.45 -8.16
CA SER A 60 -12.72 17.89 -8.19
C SER A 60 -11.44 18.73 -8.29
N PHE A 61 -10.38 18.31 -7.60
CA PHE A 61 -9.11 19.02 -7.66
C PHE A 61 -8.46 18.86 -9.03
N PHE A 62 -8.43 17.64 -9.57
CA PHE A 62 -7.93 17.37 -10.92
C PHE A 62 -8.70 18.13 -12.00
N GLU A 63 -10.04 18.20 -11.91
CA GLU A 63 -10.86 18.97 -12.86
C GLU A 63 -10.58 20.48 -12.80
N ALA A 64 -10.26 21.02 -11.62
CA ALA A 64 -9.92 22.42 -11.44
C ALA A 64 -8.44 22.74 -11.77
N HIS A 65 -7.54 21.77 -11.60
CA HIS A 65 -6.09 21.91 -11.72
C HIS A 65 -5.46 20.65 -12.37
N PRO A 66 -5.61 20.47 -13.71
CA PRO A 66 -5.14 19.29 -14.42
C PRO A 66 -3.61 19.21 -14.57
#